data_AF-A0A2E7M5X0-F1
#
_entry.id   AF-A0A2E7M5X0-F1
#
_cell.length_a   1.000
_cell.length_b   1.000
_cell.length_c   1.000
_cell.angle_alpha   90.00
_cell.angle_beta   90.00
_cell.angle_gamma   90.00
#
_symmetry.space_group_name_H-M   'P 1'
#
loop_
_entity.id
_entity.type
_entity.pdbx_description
1 polymer ?
#
loop_
_entity_poly.entity_id
_entity_poly.type
_entity_poly.pdbx_seq_one_letter_code
_entity_poly.pdbx_strand_id
1 'polypeptide(L)'
;MIRHLLVPFLIVFVTTCLLVPFAAEAKGKKKKKPLQLQALVDELAARGEVSDDMMKAIRFADRCRDSDKRWERGMEDQVPVNQLYEQLAGAVFCWQSAEKKAGKLGGAFEPVTRWVATRARYIETFRGYVWAIDAKLAGESAQVCRRLGAAAEQASAGHKSAEGLIDLYTVEAAKMLAARVDADVEQAGAMIAREIEVQKCR
;
A
#
# COMPACT_ATOMS: atom_id res chain seq x y z
N MET A 1 24.10 -35.37 68.70
CA MET A 1 22.88 -35.81 69.44
C MET A 1 21.70 -35.62 68.48
N ILE A 2 21.27 -36.62 67.69
CA ILE A 2 20.50 -37.82 68.04
C ILE A 2 19.11 -37.44 68.58
N ARG A 3 18.06 -37.35 67.72
CA ARG A 3 16.92 -38.30 67.60
C ARG A 3 15.59 -37.72 67.05
N HIS A 4 15.03 -38.51 66.13
CA HIS A 4 13.62 -38.91 65.93
C HIS A 4 12.55 -37.85 65.62
N LEU A 5 11.94 -37.89 64.42
CA LEU A 5 10.77 -38.73 64.04
C LEU A 5 9.53 -38.44 64.89
N LEU A 6 8.47 -37.93 64.25
CA LEU A 6 7.06 -38.27 64.53
C LEU A 6 6.16 -37.71 63.40
N VAL A 7 5.72 -38.62 62.53
CA VAL A 7 4.44 -38.56 61.81
C VAL A 7 3.51 -39.50 62.58
N PRO A 8 2.24 -39.16 62.86
CA PRO A 8 1.12 -39.93 62.24
C PRO A 8 -0.24 -39.20 62.14
N PHE A 9 -1.20 -39.89 61.48
CA PHE A 9 -2.67 -39.67 61.39
C PHE A 9 -3.16 -38.69 60.30
N LEU A 10 -3.70 -39.06 59.13
CA LEU A 10 -4.61 -40.13 58.66
C LEU A 10 -6.11 -39.85 58.95
N ILE A 11 -6.95 -40.07 57.92
CA ILE A 11 -8.43 -40.18 57.84
C ILE A 11 -9.14 -38.92 57.26
N VAL A 12 -9.51 -38.84 55.95
CA VAL A 12 -10.56 -39.48 55.10
C VAL A 12 -11.94 -38.77 55.21
N PHE A 13 -12.68 -38.76 54.08
CA PHE A 13 -14.07 -38.28 53.77
C PHE A 13 -14.11 -36.85 53.17
N VAL A 14 -14.76 -36.49 52.04
CA VAL A 14 -15.75 -37.10 51.11
C VAL A 14 -15.77 -36.31 49.79
N THR A 15 -15.69 -37.05 48.69
CA THR A 15 -16.50 -37.01 47.46
C THR A 15 -17.31 -35.75 47.05
N THR A 16 -17.14 -35.40 45.76
CA THR A 16 -18.11 -34.84 44.78
C THR A 16 -18.55 -33.36 44.85
N CYS A 17 -18.06 -32.58 43.87
CA CYS A 17 -18.86 -31.85 42.86
C CYS A 17 -17.92 -31.49 41.69
N LEU A 18 -18.06 -32.16 40.54
CA LEU A 18 -18.69 -31.58 39.34
C LEU A 18 -18.10 -30.21 38.95
N LEU A 19 -17.22 -30.20 37.94
CA LEU A 19 -17.48 -29.61 36.62
C LEU A 19 -16.16 -29.46 35.87
N VAL A 20 -16.04 -30.26 34.82
CA VAL A 20 -15.08 -30.11 33.73
C VAL A 20 -15.24 -28.70 33.15
N PRO A 21 -14.21 -27.84 33.06
CA PRO A 21 -14.26 -26.80 32.08
C PRO A 21 -13.99 -27.47 30.74
N PHE A 22 -15.07 -27.80 30.03
CA PHE A 22 -15.00 -27.84 28.57
C PHE A 22 -14.46 -26.46 28.17
N ALA A 23 -13.17 -26.40 27.86
CA ALA A 23 -12.60 -25.31 27.10
C ALA A 23 -13.21 -25.39 25.70
N ALA A 24 -14.45 -24.93 25.59
CA ALA A 24 -15.01 -24.50 24.33
C ALA A 24 -14.15 -23.30 23.91
N GLU A 25 -13.13 -23.56 23.10
CA GLU A 25 -12.48 -22.55 22.30
C GLU A 25 -13.58 -21.93 21.42
N ALA A 26 -14.21 -20.89 21.94
CA ALA A 26 -14.92 -19.93 21.13
C ALA A 26 -13.88 -19.44 20.12
N LYS A 27 -13.98 -19.91 18.87
CA LYS A 27 -13.33 -19.34 17.70
C LYS A 27 -13.81 -17.90 17.57
N GLY A 28 -13.24 -17.01 18.38
CA GLY A 28 -13.40 -15.58 18.24
C GLY A 28 -13.00 -15.26 16.83
N LYS A 29 -13.98 -14.87 15.99
CA LYS A 29 -13.72 -14.37 14.64
C LYS A 29 -12.65 -13.30 14.78
N LYS A 30 -11.40 -13.59 14.40
CA LYS A 30 -10.31 -12.62 14.38
C LYS A 30 -10.85 -11.38 13.67
N LYS A 31 -11.00 -10.28 14.42
CA LYS A 31 -11.52 -9.02 13.89
C LYS A 31 -10.63 -8.68 12.69
N LYS A 32 -11.19 -8.70 11.48
CA LYS A 32 -10.42 -8.42 10.26
C LYS A 32 -9.82 -7.04 10.42
N LYS A 33 -8.51 -6.90 10.21
CA LYS A 33 -7.87 -5.59 10.23
C LYS A 33 -8.55 -4.70 9.19
N PRO A 34 -8.84 -3.43 9.52
CA PRO A 34 -9.39 -2.49 8.54
C PRO A 34 -8.41 -2.34 7.37
N LEU A 35 -8.94 -2.15 6.17
CA LEU A 35 -8.13 -1.86 4.98
C LEU A 35 -7.48 -0.49 5.14
N GLN A 36 -6.26 -0.31 4.63
CA GLN A 36 -5.66 1.02 4.53
C GLN A 36 -6.45 1.90 3.55
N LEU A 37 -7.06 1.28 2.55
CA LEU A 37 -7.95 1.93 1.59
C LEU A 37 -9.43 1.84 1.99
N GLN A 38 -9.75 1.71 3.29
CA GLN A 38 -11.13 1.62 3.77
C GLN A 38 -11.97 2.81 3.33
N ALA A 39 -11.40 4.02 3.32
CA ALA A 39 -12.11 5.22 2.90
C ALA A 39 -12.62 5.15 1.43
N LEU A 40 -11.95 4.38 0.55
CA LEU A 40 -12.43 4.15 -0.81
C LEU A 40 -13.66 3.23 -0.83
N VAL A 41 -13.75 2.27 0.09
CA VAL A 41 -14.96 1.45 0.28
C VAL A 41 -16.09 2.32 0.79
N ASP A 42 -15.80 3.18 1.76
CA ASP A 42 -16.79 4.07 2.37
C ASP A 42 -17.34 5.06 1.34
N GLU A 43 -16.51 5.57 0.42
CA GLU A 43 -16.98 6.38 -0.72
C GLU A 43 -17.97 5.61 -1.61
N LEU A 44 -17.64 4.38 -1.99
CA LEU A 44 -18.54 3.58 -2.83
C LEU A 44 -19.86 3.28 -2.12
N ALA A 45 -19.80 3.00 -0.81
CA ALA A 45 -20.98 2.76 0.01
C ALA A 45 -21.86 4.02 0.11
N ALA A 46 -21.25 5.21 0.21
CA ALA A 46 -21.98 6.47 0.19
C ALA A 46 -22.69 6.75 -1.15
N ARG A 47 -22.18 6.17 -2.24
CA ARG A 47 -22.76 6.27 -3.60
C ARG A 47 -23.79 5.19 -3.94
N GLY A 48 -23.94 4.17 -3.10
CA GLY A 48 -24.85 3.06 -3.33
C GLY A 48 -24.28 1.73 -2.84
N GLU A 49 -24.59 0.65 -3.55
CA GLU A 49 -24.17 -0.69 -3.16
C GLU A 49 -22.73 -1.00 -3.62
N VAL A 50 -21.93 -1.59 -2.73
CA VAL A 50 -20.57 -2.05 -3.04
C VAL A 50 -20.62 -3.52 -3.44
N SER A 51 -20.38 -3.82 -4.72
CA SER A 51 -20.35 -5.20 -5.20
C SER A 51 -19.15 -5.99 -4.69
N ASP A 52 -19.25 -7.32 -4.72
CA ASP A 52 -18.15 -8.22 -4.37
C ASP A 52 -16.89 -7.97 -5.24
N ASP A 53 -17.07 -7.64 -6.51
CA ASP A 53 -15.96 -7.41 -7.42
C ASP A 53 -15.28 -6.06 -7.16
N MET A 54 -16.04 -5.02 -6.78
CA MET A 54 -15.49 -3.76 -6.27
C MET A 54 -14.67 -4.00 -5.00
N MET A 55 -15.20 -4.78 -4.05
CA MET A 55 -14.48 -5.15 -2.83
C MET A 55 -13.20 -5.94 -3.12
N LYS A 56 -13.21 -6.86 -4.09
CA LYS A 56 -12.01 -7.60 -4.51
C LYS A 56 -10.97 -6.68 -5.14
N ALA A 57 -11.38 -5.69 -5.94
CA ALA A 57 -10.48 -4.73 -6.55
C ALA A 57 -9.83 -3.82 -5.50
N ILE A 58 -10.61 -3.27 -4.56
CA ILE A 58 -10.05 -2.44 -3.47
C ILE A 58 -9.09 -3.26 -2.60
N ARG A 59 -9.47 -4.48 -2.20
CA ARG A 59 -8.55 -5.38 -1.46
C ARG A 59 -7.28 -5.71 -2.23
N PHE A 60 -7.34 -5.72 -3.56
CA PHE A 60 -6.15 -5.92 -4.39
C PHE A 60 -5.24 -4.69 -4.34
N ALA A 61 -5.79 -3.50 -4.53
CA ALA A 61 -5.06 -2.24 -4.39
C ALA A 61 -4.48 -2.07 -2.97
N ASP A 62 -5.22 -2.47 -1.94
CA ASP A 62 -4.78 -2.42 -0.54
C ASP A 62 -3.55 -3.30 -0.28
N ARG A 63 -3.48 -4.48 -0.92
CA ARG A 63 -2.27 -5.32 -0.90
C ARG A 63 -1.09 -4.68 -1.63
N CYS A 64 -1.34 -3.95 -2.71
CA CYS A 64 -0.29 -3.17 -3.38
C CYS A 64 0.22 -2.05 -2.48
N ARG A 65 -0.67 -1.37 -1.74
CA ARG A 65 -0.28 -0.39 -0.74
C ARG A 65 0.54 -1.00 0.40
N ASP A 66 0.23 -2.22 0.83
CA ASP A 66 1.09 -2.96 1.76
C ASP A 66 2.46 -3.31 1.16
N SER A 67 2.51 -3.61 -0.15
CA SER A 67 3.78 -3.82 -0.87
C SER A 67 4.62 -2.56 -0.94
N ASP A 68 3.99 -1.37 -0.97
CA ASP A 68 4.72 -0.09 -1.02
C ASP A 68 5.63 0.10 0.21
N LYS A 69 5.22 -0.41 1.37
CA LYS A 69 6.00 -0.37 2.62
C LYS A 69 7.40 -0.98 2.49
N ARG A 70 7.66 -1.80 1.46
CA ARG A 70 8.99 -2.34 1.21
C ARG A 70 9.93 -1.26 0.69
N TRP A 71 9.54 -0.56 -0.37
CA TRP A 71 10.39 0.47 -0.97
C TRP A 71 10.34 1.76 -0.14
N GLU A 72 9.22 2.08 0.52
CA GLU A 72 9.13 3.23 1.44
C GLU A 72 10.15 3.09 2.58
N ARG A 73 10.20 1.91 3.23
CA ARG A 73 11.26 1.62 4.22
C ARG A 73 12.65 1.58 3.61
N GLY A 74 12.79 1.08 2.39
CA GLY A 74 14.06 1.11 1.66
C GLY A 74 14.62 2.53 1.53
N MET A 75 13.77 3.53 1.29
CA MET A 75 14.19 4.94 1.28
C MET A 75 14.59 5.43 2.67
N GLU A 76 13.80 5.11 3.70
CA GLU A 76 14.09 5.49 5.10
C GLU A 76 15.42 4.89 5.58
N ASP A 77 15.67 3.63 5.24
CA ASP A 77 16.87 2.87 5.55
C ASP A 77 18.05 3.20 4.61
N GLN A 78 17.85 4.09 3.63
CA GLN A 78 18.85 4.49 2.63
C GLN A 78 19.52 3.32 1.90
N VAL A 79 18.72 2.32 1.50
CA VAL A 79 19.24 1.17 0.76
C VAL A 79 19.82 1.61 -0.59
N PRO A 80 20.79 0.86 -1.16
CA PRO A 80 21.36 1.16 -2.46
C PRO A 80 20.31 1.37 -3.57
N VAL A 81 20.57 2.31 -4.48
CA VAL A 81 19.65 2.73 -5.55
C VAL A 81 19.18 1.55 -6.41
N ASN A 82 20.07 0.63 -6.75
CA ASN A 82 19.74 -0.59 -7.51
C ASN A 82 18.77 -1.50 -6.73
N GLN A 83 18.95 -1.65 -5.42
CA GLN A 83 18.04 -2.42 -4.57
C GLN A 83 16.66 -1.73 -4.48
N LEU A 84 16.62 -0.40 -4.36
CA LEU A 84 15.38 0.35 -4.34
C LEU A 84 14.62 0.23 -5.67
N TYR A 85 15.33 0.26 -6.81
CA TYR A 85 14.75 0.05 -8.14
C TYR A 85 14.08 -1.33 -8.28
N GLU A 86 14.72 -2.39 -7.78
CA GLU A 86 14.15 -3.74 -7.79
C GLU A 86 12.92 -3.87 -6.86
N GLN A 87 12.95 -3.21 -5.69
CA GLN A 87 11.78 -3.17 -4.81
C GLN A 87 10.60 -2.44 -5.47
N LEU A 88 10.86 -1.36 -6.21
CA LEU A 88 9.86 -0.62 -6.97
C LEU A 88 9.32 -1.40 -8.16
N ALA A 89 10.11 -2.28 -8.79
CA ALA A 89 9.63 -3.13 -9.89
C ALA A 89 8.43 -4.00 -9.47
N GLY A 90 8.50 -4.58 -8.27
CA GLY A 90 7.38 -5.34 -7.70
C GLY A 90 6.14 -4.48 -7.42
N ALA A 91 6.34 -3.25 -6.94
CA ALA A 91 5.26 -2.30 -6.70
C ALA A 91 4.58 -1.86 -8.00
N VAL A 92 5.35 -1.53 -9.05
CA VAL A 92 4.83 -1.20 -10.38
C VAL A 92 3.95 -2.33 -10.91
N PHE A 93 4.44 -3.56 -10.90
CA PHE A 93 3.65 -4.71 -11.39
C PHE A 93 2.34 -4.89 -10.61
N CYS A 94 2.37 -4.70 -9.29
CA CYS A 94 1.18 -4.78 -8.46
C CYS A 94 0.17 -3.69 -8.85
N TRP A 95 0.60 -2.43 -8.91
CA TRP A 95 -0.29 -1.31 -9.19
C TRP A 95 -0.84 -1.30 -10.63
N GLN A 96 -0.05 -1.69 -11.64
CA GLN A 96 -0.55 -1.90 -13.00
C GLN A 96 -1.60 -3.03 -13.06
N SER A 97 -1.40 -4.09 -12.26
CA SER A 97 -2.40 -5.16 -12.12
C SER A 97 -3.67 -4.67 -11.40
N ALA A 98 -3.53 -3.77 -10.43
CA ALA A 98 -4.65 -3.15 -9.73
C ALA A 98 -5.45 -2.24 -10.67
N GLU A 99 -4.78 -1.39 -11.44
CA GLU A 99 -5.35 -0.51 -12.47
C GLU A 99 -6.14 -1.33 -13.50
N LYS A 100 -5.54 -2.40 -14.04
CA LYS A 100 -6.22 -3.30 -15.00
C LYS A 100 -7.47 -3.97 -14.42
N LYS A 101 -7.49 -4.24 -13.11
CA LYS A 101 -8.67 -4.80 -12.42
C LYS A 101 -9.74 -3.75 -12.21
N ALA A 102 -9.33 -2.57 -11.75
CA ALA A 102 -10.22 -1.42 -11.53
C ALA A 102 -10.93 -0.99 -12.82
N GLY A 103 -10.20 -0.88 -13.93
CA GLY A 103 -10.73 -0.45 -15.23
C GLY A 103 -11.81 -1.36 -15.83
N LYS A 104 -12.05 -2.56 -15.26
CA LYS A 104 -13.12 -3.46 -15.68
C LYS A 104 -14.47 -3.20 -15.01
N LEU A 105 -14.50 -2.39 -13.95
CA LEU A 105 -15.66 -2.25 -13.06
C LEU A 105 -16.62 -1.11 -13.46
N GLY A 106 -16.30 -0.32 -14.48
CA GLY A 106 -17.21 0.66 -15.09
C GLY A 106 -17.46 1.92 -14.24
N GLY A 107 -18.50 2.69 -14.62
CA GLY A 107 -18.70 4.08 -14.21
C GLY A 107 -18.89 4.34 -12.71
N ALA A 108 -19.60 3.47 -11.99
CA ALA A 108 -19.78 3.64 -10.53
C ALA A 108 -18.47 3.49 -9.74
N PHE A 109 -17.46 2.82 -10.32
CA PHE A 109 -16.13 2.61 -9.75
C PHE A 109 -15.09 3.60 -10.32
N GLU A 110 -15.52 4.58 -11.12
CA GLU A 110 -14.63 5.51 -11.81
C GLU A 110 -13.70 6.29 -10.86
N PRO A 111 -14.17 6.83 -9.71
CA PRO A 111 -13.28 7.57 -8.81
C PRO A 111 -12.14 6.70 -8.30
N VAL A 112 -12.46 5.46 -7.89
CA VAL A 112 -11.48 4.49 -7.42
C VAL A 112 -10.55 4.04 -8.54
N THR A 113 -11.08 3.84 -9.75
CA THR A 113 -10.26 3.52 -10.93
C THR A 113 -9.22 4.60 -11.18
N ARG A 114 -9.64 5.86 -11.15
CA ARG A 114 -8.74 6.99 -11.36
C ARG A 114 -7.73 7.16 -10.25
N TRP A 115 -8.12 6.96 -8.99
CA TRP A 115 -7.18 6.96 -7.87
C TRP A 115 -6.11 5.86 -8.03
N VAL A 116 -6.52 4.64 -8.38
CA VAL A 116 -5.60 3.52 -8.60
C VAL A 116 -4.67 3.79 -9.79
N ALA A 117 -5.19 4.33 -10.90
CA ALA A 117 -4.39 4.72 -12.05
C ALA A 117 -3.36 5.80 -11.68
N THR A 118 -3.79 6.85 -10.96
CA THR A 118 -2.90 7.91 -10.47
C THR A 118 -1.78 7.35 -9.60
N ARG A 119 -2.10 6.44 -8.66
CA ARG A 119 -1.09 5.78 -7.84
C ARG A 119 -0.15 4.91 -8.66
N ALA A 120 -0.65 4.17 -9.65
CA ALA A 120 0.17 3.34 -10.53
C ALA A 120 1.20 4.19 -11.29
N ARG A 121 0.76 5.34 -11.85
CA ARG A 121 1.63 6.28 -12.55
C ARG A 121 2.65 6.92 -11.61
N TYR A 122 2.27 7.29 -10.39
CA TYR A 122 3.22 7.77 -9.38
C TYR A 122 4.35 6.76 -9.11
N ILE A 123 4.02 5.49 -8.88
CA ILE A 123 5.03 4.46 -8.59
C ILE A 123 5.92 4.21 -9.80
N GLU A 124 5.36 4.21 -11.02
CA GLU A 124 6.14 4.05 -12.26
C GLU A 124 7.07 5.24 -12.52
N THR A 125 6.58 6.45 -12.25
CA THR A 125 7.34 7.71 -12.27
C THR A 125 8.54 7.62 -11.32
N PHE A 126 8.29 7.23 -10.07
CA PHE A 126 9.34 7.14 -9.06
C PHE A 126 10.37 6.06 -9.39
N ARG A 127 9.94 4.91 -9.91
CA ARG A 127 10.87 3.88 -10.40
C ARG A 127 11.75 4.38 -11.54
N GLY A 128 11.16 5.10 -12.51
CA GLY A 128 11.91 5.71 -13.61
C GLY A 128 12.95 6.71 -13.12
N TYR A 129 12.60 7.52 -12.12
CA TYR A 129 13.51 8.46 -11.48
C TYR A 129 14.69 7.77 -10.77
N VAL A 130 14.42 6.74 -9.96
CA VAL A 130 15.48 5.94 -9.30
C VAL A 130 16.39 5.30 -10.33
N TRP A 131 15.84 4.82 -11.45
CA TRP A 131 16.63 4.27 -12.54
C TRP A 131 17.51 5.32 -13.23
N ALA A 132 17.04 6.57 -13.35
CA ALA A 132 17.85 7.66 -13.86
C ALA A 132 19.01 8.02 -12.92
N ILE A 133 18.77 8.00 -11.60
CA ILE A 133 19.83 8.19 -10.60
C ILE A 133 20.91 7.10 -10.73
N ASP A 134 20.51 5.84 -10.92
CA ASP A 134 21.46 4.74 -11.14
C ASP A 134 22.36 4.98 -12.35
N ALA A 135 21.79 5.38 -13.50
CA ALA A 135 22.58 5.79 -14.68
C ALA A 135 23.52 6.95 -14.38
N LYS A 136 23.07 7.93 -13.59
CA LYS A 136 23.87 9.11 -13.23
C LYS A 136 25.07 8.70 -12.39
N LEU A 137 24.88 7.80 -11.42
CA LEU A 137 25.94 7.26 -10.58
C LEU A 137 26.93 6.41 -11.39
N ALA A 138 26.46 5.73 -12.44
CA ALA A 138 27.30 4.97 -13.36
C ALA A 138 28.01 5.85 -14.42
N GLY A 139 27.76 7.16 -14.47
CA GLY A 139 28.33 8.06 -15.48
C GLY A 139 27.71 7.92 -16.88
N GLU A 140 26.56 7.27 -16.99
CA GLU A 140 25.86 7.00 -18.24
C GLU A 140 24.96 8.17 -18.67
N SER A 141 25.55 9.34 -18.91
CA SER A 141 24.80 10.61 -19.16
C SER A 141 23.71 10.49 -20.23
N ALA A 142 23.96 9.74 -21.31
CA ALA A 142 22.96 9.51 -22.36
C ALA A 142 21.73 8.72 -21.86
N GLN A 143 21.93 7.79 -20.93
CA GLN A 143 20.85 7.00 -20.35
C GLN A 143 20.07 7.79 -19.28
N VAL A 144 20.72 8.72 -18.57
CA VAL A 144 20.05 9.57 -17.58
C VAL A 144 18.88 10.31 -18.22
N CYS A 145 19.13 11.03 -19.32
CA CYS A 145 18.09 11.82 -19.98
C CYS A 145 16.96 10.95 -20.54
N ARG A 146 17.29 9.81 -21.14
CA ARG A 146 16.28 8.87 -21.63
C ARG A 146 15.38 8.36 -20.49
N ARG A 147 15.98 7.99 -19.35
CA ARG A 147 15.25 7.47 -18.18
C ARG A 147 14.40 8.56 -17.51
N LEU A 148 14.92 9.80 -17.42
CA LEU A 148 14.14 10.94 -16.94
C LEU A 148 12.97 11.29 -17.87
N GLY A 149 13.15 11.22 -19.19
CA GLY A 149 12.07 11.41 -20.16
C GLY A 149 10.93 10.42 -19.95
N ALA A 150 11.25 9.13 -19.82
CA ALA A 150 10.25 8.09 -19.51
C ALA A 150 9.55 8.33 -18.15
N ALA A 151 10.28 8.79 -17.14
CA ALA A 151 9.70 9.15 -15.85
C ALA A 151 8.75 10.36 -15.96
N ALA A 152 9.11 11.37 -16.75
CA ALA A 152 8.29 12.55 -17.00
C ALA A 152 6.99 12.20 -17.77
N GLU A 153 7.05 11.28 -18.72
CA GLU A 153 5.85 10.77 -19.41
C GLU A 153 4.87 10.12 -18.43
N GLN A 154 5.38 9.32 -17.48
CA GLN A 154 4.54 8.71 -16.45
C GLN A 154 3.99 9.76 -15.47
N ALA A 155 4.78 10.77 -15.10
CA ALA A 155 4.31 11.86 -14.26
C ALA A 155 3.16 12.62 -14.94
N SER A 156 3.31 12.93 -16.23
CA SER A 156 2.27 13.55 -17.04
C SER A 156 0.99 12.71 -17.12
N ALA A 157 1.12 11.40 -17.32
CA ALA A 157 -0.01 10.48 -17.30
C ALA A 157 -0.68 10.40 -15.92
N GLY A 158 0.11 10.49 -14.85
CA GLY A 158 -0.37 10.61 -13.47
C GLY A 158 -1.22 11.87 -13.28
N HIS A 159 -0.72 13.03 -13.71
CA HIS A 159 -1.45 14.30 -13.62
C HIS A 159 -2.79 14.26 -14.36
N LYS A 160 -2.81 13.70 -15.57
CA LYS A 160 -4.06 13.50 -16.32
C LYS A 160 -5.04 12.60 -15.58
N SER A 161 -4.55 11.57 -14.90
CA SER A 161 -5.40 10.68 -14.11
C SER A 161 -5.95 11.38 -12.85
N ALA A 162 -5.19 12.31 -12.28
CA ALA A 162 -5.52 13.06 -11.08
C ALA A 162 -6.40 14.31 -11.31
N GLU A 163 -6.55 14.78 -12.55
CA GLU A 163 -7.24 16.03 -12.88
C GLU A 163 -8.70 16.08 -12.37
N GLY A 164 -8.99 16.87 -11.33
CA GLY A 164 -10.32 16.91 -10.71
C GLY A 164 -10.67 15.64 -9.92
N LEU A 165 -9.70 14.80 -9.58
CA LEU A 165 -9.90 13.56 -8.82
C LEU A 165 -10.49 13.83 -7.44
N ILE A 166 -10.05 14.89 -6.75
CA ILE A 166 -10.52 15.22 -5.40
C ILE A 166 -12.03 15.52 -5.41
N ASP A 167 -12.50 16.22 -6.44
CA ASP A 167 -13.92 16.60 -6.60
C ASP A 167 -14.82 15.40 -6.86
N LEU A 168 -14.24 14.26 -7.28
CA LEU A 168 -14.95 13.00 -7.43
C LEU A 168 -15.20 12.30 -6.09
N TYR A 169 -14.77 12.82 -4.95
CA TYR A 169 -15.01 12.20 -3.64
C TYR A 169 -15.93 13.05 -2.77
N THR A 170 -16.79 12.40 -2.00
CA THR A 170 -17.73 13.05 -1.06
C THR A 170 -17.38 12.74 0.38
N VAL A 171 -16.83 11.56 0.64
CA VAL A 171 -16.33 11.14 1.95
C VAL A 171 -14.99 11.82 2.22
N GLU A 172 -14.88 12.55 3.32
CA GLU A 172 -13.71 13.37 3.64
C GLU A 172 -12.40 12.55 3.72
N ALA A 173 -12.46 11.37 4.32
CA ALA A 173 -11.31 10.47 4.37
C ALA A 173 -10.84 10.03 2.97
N ALA A 174 -11.77 9.89 2.01
CA ALA A 174 -11.45 9.52 0.64
C ALA A 174 -10.90 10.73 -0.15
N LYS A 175 -11.44 11.93 0.09
CA LYS A 175 -10.85 13.19 -0.42
C LYS A 175 -9.40 13.35 0.03
N MET A 176 -9.08 13.06 1.29
CA MET A 176 -7.70 13.11 1.77
C MET A 176 -6.78 12.09 1.06
N LEU A 177 -7.28 10.89 0.74
CA LEU A 177 -6.52 9.93 -0.07
C LEU A 177 -6.31 10.41 -1.51
N ALA A 178 -7.32 11.03 -2.11
CA ALA A 178 -7.24 11.63 -3.44
C ALA A 178 -6.25 12.81 -3.48
N ALA A 179 -6.36 13.73 -2.52
CA ALA A 179 -5.45 14.87 -2.40
C ALA A 179 -4.00 14.43 -2.18
N ARG A 180 -3.78 13.38 -1.38
CA ARG A 180 -2.43 12.85 -1.17
C ARG A 180 -1.84 12.28 -2.45
N VAL A 181 -2.59 11.47 -3.21
CA VAL A 181 -2.04 10.86 -4.42
C VAL A 181 -1.82 11.89 -5.53
N ASP A 182 -2.65 12.93 -5.58
CA ASP A 182 -2.47 14.09 -6.47
C ASP A 182 -1.18 14.85 -6.13
N ALA A 183 -0.99 15.19 -4.86
CA ALA A 183 0.23 15.84 -4.37
C ALA A 183 1.49 14.98 -4.59
N ASP A 184 1.41 13.66 -4.38
CA ASP A 184 2.51 12.73 -4.63
C ASP A 184 2.96 12.79 -6.11
N VAL A 185 2.02 12.82 -7.06
CA VAL A 185 2.31 12.93 -8.49
C VAL A 185 2.90 14.30 -8.84
N GLU A 186 2.33 15.38 -8.30
CA GLU A 186 2.83 16.74 -8.52
C GLU A 186 4.26 16.91 -8.03
N GLN A 187 4.53 16.45 -6.81
CA GLN A 187 5.87 16.50 -6.25
C GLN A 187 6.87 15.69 -7.09
N ALA A 188 6.48 14.48 -7.53
CA ALA A 188 7.32 13.65 -8.38
C ALA A 188 7.59 14.30 -9.75
N GLY A 189 6.57 14.91 -10.36
CA GLY A 189 6.67 15.65 -11.61
C GLY A 189 7.64 16.82 -11.50
N ALA A 190 7.51 17.66 -10.46
CA ALA A 190 8.40 18.79 -10.20
C ALA A 190 9.85 18.35 -9.97
N MET A 191 10.05 17.26 -9.22
CA MET A 191 11.37 16.67 -8.98
C MET A 191 12.03 16.22 -10.29
N ILE A 192 11.30 15.55 -11.17
CA ILE A 192 11.83 15.07 -12.46
C ILE A 192 12.12 16.24 -13.40
N ALA A 193 11.22 17.22 -13.50
CA ALA A 193 11.41 18.40 -14.32
C ALA A 193 12.69 19.15 -13.92
N ARG A 194 12.89 19.35 -12.62
CA ARG A 194 14.12 19.95 -12.08
C ARG A 194 15.36 19.12 -12.43
N GLU A 195 15.30 17.80 -12.32
CA GLU A 195 16.45 16.96 -12.66
C GLU A 195 16.76 17.00 -14.16
N ILE A 196 15.75 17.03 -15.04
CA ILE A 196 15.91 17.20 -16.49
C ILE A 196 16.67 18.48 -16.81
N GLU A 197 16.31 19.61 -16.17
CA GLU A 197 16.99 20.89 -16.32
C GLU A 197 18.45 20.82 -15.85
N VAL A 198 18.69 20.24 -14.67
CA VAL A 198 20.04 20.09 -14.08
C VAL A 198 20.94 19.22 -14.97
N GLN A 199 20.40 18.13 -15.52
CA GLN A 199 21.12 17.24 -16.42
C GLN A 199 21.24 17.78 -17.85
N LYS A 200 20.62 18.93 -18.15
CA LYS A 200 20.59 19.57 -19.48
C LYS A 200 20.09 18.60 -20.56
N CYS A 201 19.08 17.81 -20.22
CA CYS A 201 18.43 16.93 -21.16
C CYS A 201 17.67 17.79 -22.18
N ARG A 202 18.07 17.69 -23.45
CA ARG A 202 17.49 18.44 -24.57
C ARG A 202 16.47 17.61 -25.31
#